data_AF-A0A497XT29-F1
#
_entry.id   AF-A0A497XT29-F1
#
_cell.length_a   1.000
_cell.length_b   1.000
_cell.length_c   1.000
_cell.angle_alpha   90.00
_cell.angle_beta   90.00
_cell.angle_gamma   90.00
#
_symmetry.space_group_name_H-M   'P 1'
#
loop_
_entity.id
_entity.type
_entity.pdbx_description
1 polymer ?
#
loop_
_entity_poly.entity_id
_entity_poly.type
_entity_poly.pdbx_seq_one_letter_code
_entity_poly.pdbx_strand_id
1 'polypeptide(L)'
;MKQYEFTNNIKLHAGALRSHALKFTNDIDDANDLLQDTLVKATRFAAKFDQRANIKGWLFIIMRNTFISRYRKQQRERERVLQVEEISSATLYKRNRKPRQK
;
A
#
# COMPACT_ATOMS: atom_id res chain seq x y z
N MET A 1 28.08 8.29 1.51
CA MET A 1 27.12 9.40 1.70
C MET A 1 26.70 9.45 3.16
N LYS A 2 26.75 10.62 3.81
CA LYS A 2 26.26 10.77 5.19
C LYS A 2 24.73 10.75 5.21
N GLN A 3 24.12 10.31 6.32
CA GLN A 3 22.66 10.15 6.42
C GLN A 3 21.88 11.43 6.06
N TYR A 4 22.36 12.61 6.44
CA TYR A 4 21.68 13.88 6.14
C TYR A 4 21.66 14.21 4.64
N GLU A 5 22.73 13.89 3.90
CA GLU A 5 22.85 14.13 2.46
C GLU A 5 21.84 13.29 1.71
N PHE A 6 21.69 12.04 2.15
CA PHE A 6 20.73 11.09 1.60
C PHE A 6 19.30 11.56 1.83
N THR A 7 18.96 11.98 3.04
CA THR A 7 17.63 12.51 3.37
C THR A 7 17.29 13.74 2.52
N ASN A 8 18.23 14.66 2.32
CA ASN A 8 17.99 15.82 1.45
C ASN A 8 17.77 15.41 0.00
N ASN A 9 18.58 14.49 -0.54
CA ASN A 9 18.39 13.97 -1.89
C ASN A 9 17.02 13.31 -2.08
N ILE A 10 16.55 12.53 -1.10
CA ILE A 10 15.22 11.93 -1.14
C ILE A 10 14.12 13.01 -1.19
N LYS A 11 14.23 14.04 -0.33
CA LYS A 11 13.24 15.13 -0.28
C LYS A 11 13.10 15.85 -1.62
N LEU A 12 14.20 16.06 -2.33
CA LEU A 12 14.17 16.67 -3.68
C LEU A 12 13.34 15.87 -4.69
N HIS A 13 13.26 14.55 -4.52
CA HIS A 13 12.48 13.67 -5.40
C HIS A 13 11.03 13.44 -4.93
N ALA A 14 10.64 13.95 -3.77
CA ALA A 14 9.32 13.71 -3.19
C ALA A 14 8.17 14.19 -4.10
N GLY A 15 8.33 15.34 -4.78
CA GLY A 15 7.32 15.84 -5.72
C GLY A 15 7.08 14.90 -6.89
N ALA A 16 8.15 14.40 -7.52
CA ALA A 16 8.03 13.44 -8.62
C ALA A 16 7.43 12.11 -8.16
N LEU A 17 7.84 11.61 -6.98
CA LEU A 17 7.25 10.41 -6.40
C LEU A 17 5.76 10.59 -6.12
N ARG A 18 5.34 11.75 -5.61
CA ARG A 18 3.93 12.07 -5.39
C ARG A 18 3.12 12.03 -6.68
N SER A 19 3.64 12.60 -7.77
CA SER A 19 2.98 12.52 -9.09
C SER A 19 2.84 11.08 -9.58
N HIS A 20 3.83 10.22 -9.32
CA HIS A 20 3.72 8.80 -9.65
C HIS A 20 2.76 8.05 -8.71
N ALA A 21 2.73 8.38 -7.42
CA ALA A 21 1.82 7.79 -6.44
C ALA A 21 0.36 8.09 -6.80
N LEU A 22 0.04 9.33 -7.20
CA LEU A 22 -1.28 9.72 -7.70
C LEU A 22 -1.72 8.89 -8.90
N LYS A 23 -0.80 8.53 -9.81
CA LYS A 23 -1.11 7.67 -10.95
C LYS A 23 -1.40 6.21 -10.55
N PHE A 24 -0.92 5.77 -9.39
CA PHE A 24 -1.18 4.42 -8.88
C PHE A 24 -2.47 4.33 -8.06
N THR A 25 -2.77 5.35 -7.26
CA THR A 25 -3.90 5.32 -6.31
C THR A 25 -5.15 5.97 -6.88
N ASN A 26 -5.00 6.95 -7.79
CA ASN A 26 -6.07 7.83 -8.27
C ASN A 26 -6.82 8.55 -7.13
N ASP A 27 -6.18 8.70 -5.98
CA ASP A 27 -6.69 9.35 -4.77
C ASP A 27 -5.53 10.09 -4.08
N ILE A 28 -5.83 11.29 -3.56
CA ILE A 28 -4.82 12.20 -3.00
C ILE A 28 -4.28 11.69 -1.67
N ASP A 29 -5.15 11.18 -0.81
CA ASP A 29 -4.79 10.75 0.53
C ASP A 29 -4.00 9.43 0.46
N ASP A 30 -4.48 8.47 -0.32
CA ASP A 30 -3.76 7.24 -0.59
C ASP A 30 -2.40 7.49 -1.26
N ALA A 31 -2.29 8.51 -2.12
CA ALA A 31 -1.02 8.90 -2.73
C ALA A 31 -0.03 9.48 -1.70
N ASN A 32 -0.52 10.32 -0.78
CA ASN A 32 0.28 10.89 0.29
C ASN A 32 0.78 9.80 1.25
N ASP A 33 -0.09 8.83 1.60
CA ASP A 33 0.27 7.67 2.41
C ASP A 33 1.35 6.82 1.72
N LEU A 34 1.15 6.50 0.43
CA LEU A 34 2.10 5.71 -0.34
C LEU A 34 3.46 6.41 -0.45
N LEU A 35 3.45 7.74 -0.64
CA LEU A 35 4.66 8.55 -0.63
C LEU A 35 5.35 8.44 0.74
N GLN A 36 4.63 8.66 1.83
CA GLN A 36 5.19 8.60 3.17
C GLN A 36 5.83 7.24 3.47
N ASP A 37 5.12 6.14 3.22
CA ASP A 37 5.63 4.78 3.39
C ASP A 37 6.91 4.53 2.58
N THR A 38 6.96 5.08 1.36
CA THR A 38 8.13 4.99 0.49
C THR A 38 9.31 5.72 1.10
N LEU A 39 9.13 6.94 1.60
CA LEU A 39 10.18 7.73 2.21
C LEU A 39 10.72 7.06 3.49
N VAL A 40 9.83 6.52 4.33
CA VAL A 40 10.21 5.77 5.55
C VAL A 40 11.00 4.50 5.21
N LYS A 41 10.59 3.76 4.17
CA LYS A 41 11.34 2.59 3.70
C LYS A 41 12.68 2.98 3.09
N ALA A 42 12.73 4.07 2.33
CA ALA A 42 13.95 4.57 1.73
C ALA A 42 14.98 4.95 2.79
N THR A 43 14.59 5.64 3.86
CA THR A 43 15.49 5.96 4.97
C THR A 43 15.94 4.71 5.73
N ARG A 44 15.06 3.73 5.93
CA ARG A 44 15.40 2.45 6.56
C ARG A 44 16.38 1.62 5.71
N PHE A 45 16.27 1.67 4.39
CA PHE A 45 17.15 0.95 3.47
C PHE A 45 18.31 1.79 2.92
N ALA A 46 18.55 2.98 3.49
CA ALA A 46 19.61 3.89 3.07
C ALA A 46 20.99 3.21 3.00
N ALA A 47 21.31 2.36 3.99
CA ALA A 47 22.57 1.62 4.04
C ALA A 47 22.74 0.59 2.90
N LYS A 48 21.64 0.18 2.25
CA LYS A 48 21.64 -0.76 1.12
C LYS A 48 21.67 -0.06 -0.24
N PHE A 49 21.61 1.26 -0.26
CA PHE A 49 21.64 2.03 -1.50
C PHE A 49 23.07 2.02 -2.07
N ASP A 50 23.21 1.54 -3.29
CA ASP A 50 24.44 1.68 -4.05
C ASP A 50 24.57 3.13 -4.54
N GLN A 51 25.64 3.81 -4.14
CA GLN A 51 25.91 5.21 -4.51
C GLN A 51 26.12 5.40 -6.02
N ARG A 52 26.41 4.33 -6.77
CA ARG A 52 26.53 4.36 -8.23
C ARG A 52 25.16 4.29 -8.93
N ALA A 53 24.11 3.90 -8.21
CA ALA A 53 22.77 3.75 -8.77
C ALA A 53 22.01 5.08 -8.81
N ASN A 54 21.07 5.19 -9.74
CA ASN A 54 20.18 6.34 -9.81
C ASN A 54 19.16 6.31 -8.65
N ILE A 55 19.26 7.28 -7.73
CA ILE A 55 18.39 7.37 -6.55
C ILE A 55 16.90 7.47 -6.92
N LYS A 56 16.55 8.19 -8.01
CA LYS A 56 15.15 8.32 -8.46
C LYS A 56 14.60 6.95 -8.88
N GLY A 57 15.39 6.17 -9.61
CA GLY A 57 15.02 4.81 -10.03
C GLY A 57 14.86 3.88 -8.82
N TRP A 58 15.79 3.96 -7.88
CA TRP A 58 15.73 3.17 -6.64
C TRP A 58 14.51 3.50 -5.78
N LEU A 59 14.20 4.79 -5.60
CA LEU A 59 13.00 5.23 -4.89
C LEU A 59 11.71 4.77 -5.59
N PHE A 60 11.67 4.81 -6.92
CA PHE A 60 10.54 4.30 -7.69
C PHE A 60 10.32 2.80 -7.50
N ILE A 61 11.41 2.00 -7.43
CA ILE A 61 11.32 0.56 -7.13
C ILE A 61 10.72 0.33 -5.74
N ILE A 62 11.17 1.06 -4.72
CA ILE A 62 10.61 0.98 -3.37
C ILE A 62 9.12 1.33 -3.37
N MET A 63 8.73 2.40 -4.07
CA MET A 63 7.34 2.84 -4.15
C MET A 63 6.46 1.80 -4.83
N ARG A 64 6.89 1.27 -5.99
CA ARG A 64 6.15 0.25 -6.73
C ARG A 64 5.95 -1.02 -5.89
N ASN A 65 7.01 -1.49 -5.23
CA ASN A 65 6.93 -2.67 -4.36
C ASN A 65 5.99 -2.44 -3.17
N THR A 66 6.01 -1.24 -2.60
CA THR A 66 5.11 -0.83 -1.52
C THR A 66 3.65 -0.82 -1.98
N PHE A 67 3.37 -0.22 -3.14
CA PHE A 67 2.05 -0.19 -3.73
C PHE A 67 1.51 -1.61 -4.00
N ILE A 68 2.30 -2.46 -4.66
CA ILE A 68 1.90 -3.85 -4.97
C ILE A 68 1.62 -4.62 -3.68
N SER A 69 2.43 -4.43 -2.64
CA SER A 69 2.22 -5.08 -1.33
C SER A 69 0.92 -4.64 -0.68
N ARG A 70 0.63 -3.33 -0.65
CA ARG A 70 -0.62 -2.75 -0.13
C ARG A 70 -1.83 -3.26 -0.92
N TYR A 71 -1.77 -3.22 -2.24
CA TYR A 71 -2.83 -3.73 -3.12
C TYR A 71 -3.13 -5.21 -2.87
N ARG A 72 -2.11 -6.07 -2.83
CA ARG A 72 -2.27 -7.50 -2.53
C ARG A 72 -2.87 -7.75 -1.15
N LYS A 73 -2.53 -6.94 -0.14
CA LYS A 73 -3.13 -7.01 1.20
C LYS A 73 -4.61 -6.64 1.15
N GLN A 74 -4.96 -5.57 0.44
CA GLN A 74 -6.34 -5.13 0.29
C GLN A 74 -7.22 -6.16 -0.43
N GLN A 75 -6.70 -6.80 -1.48
CA GLN A 75 -7.44 -7.86 -2.19
C GLN A 75 -7.75 -9.05 -1.27
N ARG A 76 -6.75 -9.54 -0.52
CA ARG A 76 -6.97 -10.63 0.46
C ARG A 76 -7.97 -10.26 1.55
N GLU A 77 -7.99 -9.01 1.98
CA GLU A 77 -8.97 -8.54 2.98
C GLU A 77 -10.39 -8.50 2.40
N ARG A 78 -10.54 -8.02 1.16
CA ARG A 78 -11.83 -8.04 0.45
C ARG A 78 -12.36 -9.47 0.28
N GLU A 79 -11.50 -10.40 -0.14
CA GLU A 79 -11.86 -11.82 -0.26
C GLU A 79 -12.35 -12.42 1.06
N ARG A 80 -11.73 -12.05 2.20
CA ARG A 80 -12.17 -12.49 3.53
C ARG A 80 -13.53 -11.91 3.92
N VAL A 81 -13.77 -10.63 3.65
CA VAL A 81 -15.05 -9.98 3.95
C VAL A 81 -16.19 -10.68 3.19
N LEU A 82 -15.98 -10.97 1.90
CA LEU A 82 -16.96 -11.71 1.09
C LEU A 82 -17.28 -13.09 1.67
N GLN A 83 -16.27 -13.82 2.16
CA GLN A 83 -16.49 -15.11 2.82
C GLN A 83 -17.29 -14.96 4.12
N VAL A 84 -17.04 -13.91 4.91
CA VAL A 84 -17.79 -13.64 6.16
C VAL A 84 -19.24 -13.27 5.86
N GLU A 85 -19.50 -12.47 4.83
CA GLU A 85 -20.86 -12.12 4.40
C GLU A 85 -21.64 -13.33 3.88
N GLU A 86 -21.00 -14.24 3.14
CA GLU A 86 -21.61 -15.48 2.66
C GLU A 86 -21.96 -16.42 3.83
N ILE A 87 -21.08 -16.56 4.82
CA ILE A 87 -21.35 -17.33 6.04
C ILE A 87 -22.47 -16.68 6.86
N SER A 88 -22.44 -15.35 7.01
CA SER A 88 -23.45 -14.59 7.75
C SER A 88 -24.82 -14.72 7.10
N SER A 89 -24.93 -14.48 5.79
CA SER A 89 -26.17 -14.63 5.03
C SER A 89 -26.69 -16.08 5.08
N ALA A 90 -25.84 -17.09 4.86
CA ALA A 90 -26.22 -18.49 5.02
C ALA A 90 -26.75 -18.82 6.44
N THR A 91 -26.15 -18.21 7.47
CA THR A 91 -26.59 -18.34 8.87
C THR A 91 -27.92 -17.62 9.13
N LEU A 92 -28.13 -16.44 8.55
CA LEU A 92 -29.38 -15.67 8.61
C LEU A 92 -30.53 -16.40 7.88
N TYR A 93 -30.27 -16.99 6.71
CA TYR A 93 -31.24 -17.80 5.97
C TYR A 93 -31.66 -19.06 6.75
N LYS A 94 -30.74 -19.72 7.47
CA LYS A 94 -31.07 -20.86 8.34
C LYS A 94 -31.92 -20.45 9.54
N ARG A 95 -31.75 -19.24 10.09
CA ARG A 95 -32.47 -18.77 11.28
C ARG A 95 -33.94 -18.39 11.02
N ASN A 96 -34.28 -17.96 9.80
CA ASN A 96 -35.65 -17.53 9.44
C ASN A 96 -36.60 -18.65 8.99
N ARG A 97 -36.15 -19.92 8.96
CA ARG A 97 -37.05 -21.07 8.78
C ARG A 97 -37.77 -21.39 10.11
N LYS A 98 -38.81 -20.62 10.48
CA LYS A 98 -39.77 -21.10 11.50
C LYS A 98 -40.49 -22.33 10.93
N PRO A 99 -40.63 -23.43 11.69
CA PRO A 99 -41.49 -24.52 11.28
C PRO A 99 -42.93 -24.01 11.27
N ARG A 100 -43.63 -24.18 10.14
CA ARG A 100 -45.09 -24.06 10.07
C ARG A 100 -45.67 -25.12 10.99
N GLN A 101 -46.15 -24.71 12.17
CA GLN A 101 -46.94 -25.57 13.04
C GLN A 101 -48.25 -25.90 12.31
N LYS A 102 -48.48 -27.19 12.08
CA LYS A 102 -49.77 -27.76 11.67
C LYS A 102 -50.57 -28.07 12.92
#